data_AF-W1YQK9-F1
#
_entry.id   AF-W1YQK9-F1
#
_cell.length_a   1.000
_cell.length_b   1.000
_cell.length_c   1.000
_cell.angle_alpha   90.00
_cell.angle_beta   90.00
_cell.angle_gamma   90.00
#
_symmetry.space_group_name_H-M   'P 1'
#
loop_
_entity.id
_entity.type
_entity.pdbx_description
1 polymer ?
#
loop_
_entity_poly.entity_id
_entity_poly.type
_entity_poly.pdbx_seq_one_letter_code
_entity_poly.pdbx_strand_id
1 'polypeptide(L)' 'IILPFADNAFDIVISRYSAHHWHDVGAALREVNRVLKPGGRLIVMDVMSPGHPVRDIWLQTVEALRDTSHVRNYARRCK' A
#
# COMPACT_ATOMS: atom_id res chain seq x y z
N ILE A 1 -0.26 -5.16 -11.94
CA ILE A 1 0.31 -3.96 -12.61
C ILE A 1 1.77 -4.23 -12.88
N ILE A 2 2.28 -3.82 -14.04
CA ILE A 2 3.71 -3.74 -14.35
C ILE A 2 4.02 -2.26 -14.49
N LEU A 3 5.02 -1.77 -13.77
CA LEU A 3 5.47 -0.38 -13.90
C LEU A 3 6.35 -0.24 -15.15
N PRO A 4 6.14 0.79 -16.00
CA PRO A 4 6.89 0.96 -17.25
C PRO A 4 8.30 1.56 -16.99
N PHE A 5 9.02 1.02 -16.02
CA PHE A 5 10.36 1.42 -15.65
C PHE A 5 11.29 0.21 -15.67
N ALA A 6 12.56 0.46 -15.96
CA ALA A 6 13.60 -0.56 -15.87
C ALA A 6 13.79 -1.04 -14.42
N ASP A 7 14.39 -2.22 -14.29
CA ASP A 7 14.83 -2.75 -13.00
C ASP A 7 15.89 -1.83 -12.38
N ASN A 8 15.89 -1.70 -11.06
CA ASN A 8 16.89 -0.91 -10.32
C ASN A 8 17.01 0.55 -10.81
N ALA A 9 15.90 1.16 -11.23
CA ALA A 9 15.89 2.52 -11.75
C ALA A 9 15.90 3.61 -10.65
N PHE A 10 15.39 3.32 -9.46
CA PHE A 10 15.15 4.33 -8.43
C PHE A 10 15.84 4.02 -7.10
N ASP A 11 16.36 5.07 -6.44
CA ASP A 11 16.90 4.99 -5.08
C ASP A 11 15.80 5.05 -4.01
N ILE A 12 14.70 5.76 -4.32
CA ILE A 12 13.55 5.94 -3.42
C ILE A 12 12.26 5.83 -4.23
N VAL A 13 11.31 5.06 -3.71
CA VAL A 13 9.91 5.03 -4.16
C VAL A 13 9.03 5.50 -3.02
N ILE A 14 8.09 6.39 -3.30
CA ILE A 14 7.18 6.95 -2.30
C ILE A 14 5.74 6.67 -2.71
N SER A 15 4.95 6.14 -1.78
CA SER A 15 3.49 6.06 -1.89
C SER A 15 2.87 6.86 -0.75
N ARG A 16 1.93 7.75 -1.07
CA ARG A 16 1.24 8.59 -0.09
C ARG A 16 -0.26 8.57 -0.34
N TYR A 17 -1.05 8.13 0.64
CA TYR A 17 -2.51 8.01 0.56
C TYR A 17 -2.98 7.31 -0.70
N SER A 18 -2.34 6.18 -1.03
CA SER A 18 -2.61 5.45 -2.28
C SER A 18 -2.69 3.95 -2.08
N ALA A 19 -1.93 3.38 -1.14
CA ALA A 19 -1.82 1.93 -1.00
C ALA A 19 -3.15 1.28 -0.58
N HIS A 20 -4.00 2.01 0.14
CA HIS A 20 -5.35 1.55 0.48
C HIS A 20 -6.31 1.42 -0.71
N HIS A 21 -5.93 1.87 -1.91
CA HIS A 21 -6.67 1.66 -3.16
C HIS A 21 -6.07 0.54 -4.03
N TRP A 22 -4.97 -0.09 -3.60
CA TRP A 22 -4.30 -1.11 -4.42
C TRP A 22 -5.04 -2.44 -4.33
N HIS A 23 -5.60 -2.89 -5.45
CA HIS A 23 -6.31 -4.19 -5.53
C HIS A 23 -5.42 -5.40 -5.20
N ASP A 24 -4.14 -5.34 -5.59
CA ASP A 24 -3.13 -6.36 -5.25
C ASP A 24 -1.87 -5.68 -4.72
N VAL A 25 -1.84 -5.47 -3.41
CA VAL A 25 -0.68 -4.91 -2.70
C VAL A 25 0.56 -5.79 -2.85
N GLY A 26 0.41 -7.11 -2.96
CA GLY A 26 1.53 -8.03 -3.14
C GLY A 26 2.20 -7.84 -4.49
N ALA A 27 1.42 -7.75 -5.56
CA ALA A 27 1.93 -7.45 -6.90
C ALA A 27 2.55 -6.05 -6.97
N ALA A 28 1.91 -5.05 -6.37
CA ALA A 28 2.45 -3.70 -6.31
C ALA A 28 3.81 -3.66 -5.60
N LEU A 29 3.94 -4.32 -4.45
CA LEU A 29 5.21 -4.38 -3.71
C LEU A 29 6.30 -5.14 -4.48
N ARG A 30 5.96 -6.19 -5.25
CA ARG A 30 6.92 -6.87 -6.13
C ARG A 30 7.47 -5.92 -7.20
N GLU A 31 6.61 -5.13 -7.83
CA GLU A 31 7.05 -4.14 -8.83
C GLU A 31 7.85 -3.00 -8.19
N VAL A 32 7.45 -2.50 -7.02
CA VAL A 32 8.23 -1.50 -6.29
C VAL A 32 9.63 -2.04 -5.98
N ASN A 33 9.73 -3.29 -5.52
CA ASN A 33 11.01 -3.92 -5.27
C ASN A 33 11.84 -4.10 -6.55
N ARG A 34 11.22 -4.44 -7.68
CA ARG A 34 11.92 -4.58 -8.98
C ARG A 34 12.54 -3.27 -9.44
N VAL A 35 11.80 -2.16 -9.33
CA VAL A 35 12.27 -0.84 -9.81
C VAL A 35 13.21 -0.14 -8.82
N LEU A 36 13.25 -0.57 -7.56
CA LEU A 36 14.21 -0.07 -6.58
C LEU A 36 15.60 -0.68 -6.82
N LYS A 37 16.63 0.16 -6.73
CA LYS A 37 18.03 -0.29 -6.69
C LYS A 37 18.30 -1.15 -5.45
N PRO A 38 19.33 -2.01 -5.43
CA PRO A 38 19.76 -2.68 -4.22
C PRO A 38 20.10 -1.64 -3.13
N GLY A 39 19.49 -1.77 -1.95
CA GLY A 39 19.61 -0.79 -0.86
C GLY A 39 18.71 0.45 -0.98
N GLY A 40 17.92 0.55 -2.06
CA GLY A 40 16.89 1.58 -2.22
C GLY A 40 15.77 1.45 -1.19
N ARG A 41 15.00 2.53 -0.99
CA ARG A 41 13.99 2.62 0.07
C ARG A 41 12.59 2.87 -0.48
N LEU A 42 11.64 2.09 0.01
CA LEU A 42 10.21 2.40 -0.10
C LEU A 42 9.76 3.20 1.13
N ILE A 43 9.10 4.32 0.91
CA ILE A 43 8.42 5.10 1.94
C ILE A 43 6.91 5.04 1.67
N VAL A 44 6.14 4.52 2.63
CA VAL A 44 4.68 4.47 2.55
C VAL A 44 4.09 5.33 3.66
N MET A 45 3.22 6.26 3.28
CA MET A 45 2.45 7.10 4.18
C MET A 45 0.98 6.85 3.91
N ASP A 46 0.28 6.19 4.82
CA ASP A 46 -1.12 5.84 4.59
C ASP A 46 -1.93 5.75 5.89
N VAL A 47 -3.25 5.68 5.74
CA VAL A 47 -4.17 5.38 6.82
C VAL A 47 -3.94 3.94 7.28
N MET A 48 -3.68 3.77 8.56
CA MET A 48 -3.38 2.46 9.14
C MET A 48 -4.57 1.90 9.90
N SER A 49 -4.81 0.61 9.71
CA SER A 49 -5.73 -0.13 10.57
C SER A 49 -5.22 -0.18 12.02
N PRO A 50 -6.10 0.02 13.01
CA PRO A 50 -5.76 -0.07 14.43
C PRO A 50 -5.51 -1.51 14.92
N GLY A 51 -5.67 -2.53 14.07
CA GLY A 51 -5.35 -3.94 14.35
C GLY A 51 -6.34 -4.67 15.28
N HIS A 52 -7.11 -3.97 16.11
CA HIS A 52 -8.21 -4.57 16.89
C HIS A 52 -9.41 -4.86 15.97
N PRO A 53 -9.93 -6.10 15.88
CA PRO A 53 -10.90 -6.50 14.85
C PRO A 53 -12.14 -5.59 14.74
N VAL A 54 -12.77 -5.25 15.87
CA VAL A 54 -13.97 -4.39 15.87
C VAL A 54 -13.65 -2.98 15.36
N ARG A 55 -12.50 -2.42 15.73
CA ARG A 55 -12.08 -1.07 15.30
C ARG A 55 -11.65 -1.06 13.85
N ASP A 56 -11.04 -2.16 13.40
CA ASP A 56 -10.66 -2.35 12.01
C ASP A 56 -11.88 -2.43 11.10
N ILE A 57 -12.87 -3.25 11.43
CA ILE A 57 -14.12 -3.36 10.68
C ILE A 57 -14.81 -2.00 10.61
N TRP A 58 -14.95 -1.31 11.75
CA TRP A 58 -15.55 0.02 11.78
C TRP A 58 -14.83 0.99 10.83
N LEU A 59 -13.49 1.04 10.88
CA LEU A 59 -12.71 1.91 10.00
C LEU A 59 -12.89 1.53 8.52
N GLN A 60 -12.83 0.24 8.18
CA GLN A 60 -13.03 -0.20 6.79
C GLN A 60 -14.41 0.18 6.28
N THR A 61 -15.45 0.02 7.10
CA THR A 61 -16.82 0.36 6.72
C THR A 61 -16.99 1.85 6.48
N VAL A 62 -16.48 2.70 7.38
CA VAL A 62 -16.54 4.16 7.20
C VAL A 62 -15.84 4.60 5.92
N GLU A 63 -14.64 4.07 5.66
CA GLU A 63 -13.85 4.44 4.47
C GLU A 63 -14.49 3.94 3.17
N ALA A 64 -15.03 2.72 3.14
CA ALA A 64 -15.74 2.19 1.97
C ALA A 64 -17.06 2.92 1.67
N LEU A 65 -17.76 3.41 2.70
CA LEU A 65 -18.94 4.25 2.53
C LEU A 65 -18.59 5.66 2.05
N ARG A 66 -17.44 6.20 2.50
CA ARG A 66 -16.95 7.52 2.09
C ARG A 66 -16.47 7.51 0.63
N ASP A 67 -15.77 6.45 0.22
CA ASP A 67 -15.13 6.33 -1.07
C ASP A 67 -15.22 4.88 -1.58
N THR A 68 -15.94 4.69 -2.68
CA THR A 68 -16.19 3.36 -3.25
C THR A 68 -14.96 2.74 -3.90
N SER A 69 -13.88 3.51 -4.11
CA SER A 69 -12.62 3.00 -4.61
C SER A 69 -11.70 2.47 -3.51
N HIS A 70 -12.09 2.62 -2.23
CA HIS A 70 -11.35 2.07 -1.09
C HIS A 70 -11.25 0.55 -1.18
N VAL A 71 -10.03 0.02 -1.02
CA VAL A 71 -9.79 -1.42 -0.97
C VAL A 71 -9.54 -1.86 0.48
N ARG A 72 -8.50 -1.33 1.13
CA ARG A 72 -8.11 -1.77 2.49
C ARG A 72 -7.11 -0.83 3.16
N ASN A 73 -7.41 -0.36 4.37
CA ASN A 73 -6.36 0.20 5.23
C ASN A 73 -5.59 -0.93 5.92
N TYR A 74 -4.28 -1.04 5.74
CA TYR A 74 -3.47 -2.14 6.26
C TYR A 74 -3.02 -1.90 7.71
N ALA A 75 -2.85 -2.98 8.47
CA ALA A 75 -2.30 -2.93 9.82
C ALA A 75 -0.77 -3.04 9.80
N ARG A 76 -0.10 -2.63 10.88
CA ARG A 76 1.37 -2.68 11.03
C ARG A 76 1.95 -4.09 10.98
N ARG A 77 1.12 -5.11 11.25
CA ARG A 77 1.42 -6.54 11.03
C ARG A 77 0.40 -7.07 10.05
N CYS A 78 0.82 -7.30 8.81
CA CYS A 78 0.10 -8.19 7.92
C CYS A 78 0.31 -9.61 8.45
N LYS A 79 -0.78 -10.32 8.76
CA LYS A 79 -0.74 -11.79 8.81
C LYS A 79 -0.75 -12.32 7.39
#